data_AF-A0A2Z2MVU2-F1
#
_entry.id   AF-A0A2Z2MVU2-F1
#
_cell.length_a   1.000
_cell.length_b   1.000
_cell.length_c   1.000
_cell.angle_alpha   90.00
_cell.angle_beta   90.00
_cell.angle_gamma   90.00
#
_symmetry.space_group_name_H-M   'P 1'
#
loop_
_entity.id
_entity.type
_entity.pdbx_description
1 polymer ?
#
loop_
_entity_poly.entity_id
_entity_poly.type
_entity_poly.pdbx_seq_one_letter_code
_entity_poly.pdbx_strand_id
1 'polypeptide(L)'
;MKKSIIIPISIILITSVAPVSSAAPYWFREGTYLRYAAKMPEHPDRHEVNVFPVWPQLLPGDAYSRIKKAYEGTSSLIKMDNNSIVSLIVQGDSYLTFEIFNVTNESALVRVTLELNNVSVRSGATLPRLVLSKVLRLNLTDMMYYEEDGTPIGPPTFFIDPSNPPTKGEHVLSPEFMKKHRLLGDDIVVTNVSFTWMEDKILHTHYRDFLPPYLYIEGRSRYLVYDLKTGDSVETITQLVYDIDTGILITTLFCDATPELASIGVIDPSPLDRVNSRRLERTVEEGKADREWYAQGFNLYDTNIKFPETSSTATPNTGMKYFFAVSLVCLLPTIILTWRWRRG
;
A
#
# COMPACT_ATOMS: atom_id res chain seq x y z
N MET A 1 52.46 -8.78 -48.89
CA MET A 1 53.10 -8.96 -47.57
C MET A 1 52.23 -8.30 -46.51
N LYS A 2 51.83 -9.09 -45.51
CA LYS A 2 51.00 -8.74 -44.36
C LYS A 2 51.63 -7.61 -43.51
N LYS A 3 50.85 -6.61 -43.09
CA LYS A 3 50.97 -5.80 -41.84
C LYS A 3 49.60 -5.13 -41.59
N SER A 4 48.78 -5.70 -40.70
CA SER A 4 48.56 -5.28 -39.30
C SER A 4 47.40 -4.27 -39.18
N ILE A 5 46.20 -4.72 -38.80
CA ILE A 5 45.61 -4.67 -37.44
C ILE A 5 45.13 -3.26 -37.06
N ILE A 6 43.83 -3.10 -36.81
CA ILE A 6 43.22 -2.62 -35.54
C ILE A 6 41.70 -2.85 -35.66
N ILE A 7 41.22 -3.91 -35.03
CA ILE A 7 39.87 -4.00 -34.48
C ILE A 7 39.99 -3.58 -33.02
N PRO A 8 39.12 -2.68 -32.52
CA PRO A 8 38.64 -2.82 -31.17
C PRO A 8 37.10 -2.80 -31.21
N ILE A 9 36.50 -3.97 -31.48
CA ILE A 9 35.19 -4.32 -30.95
C ILE A 9 35.45 -4.73 -29.50
N SER A 10 35.61 -3.73 -28.63
CA SER A 10 35.75 -3.92 -27.19
C SER A 10 35.44 -2.59 -26.52
N ILE A 11 34.15 -2.37 -26.25
CA ILE A 11 33.55 -1.61 -25.12
C ILE A 11 32.06 -1.60 -25.47
N ILE A 12 31.34 -2.60 -24.98
CA ILE A 12 29.92 -2.64 -24.57
C ILE A 12 29.72 -4.13 -24.25
N LEU A 13 30.27 -4.57 -23.12
CA LEU A 13 29.82 -5.78 -22.41
C LEU A 13 30.41 -5.80 -20.99
N ILE A 14 30.31 -4.67 -20.29
CA ILE A 14 30.44 -4.63 -18.83
C ILE A 14 29.24 -3.85 -18.32
N THR A 15 28.08 -4.50 -18.36
CA THR A 15 26.93 -4.24 -17.51
C THR A 15 26.12 -5.54 -17.51
N SER A 16 25.53 -5.87 -16.37
CA SER A 16 24.65 -7.02 -16.14
C SER A 16 25.29 -8.41 -16.00
N VAL A 17 26.33 -8.52 -15.16
CA VAL A 17 26.41 -9.66 -14.23
C VAL A 17 26.60 -9.13 -12.80
N ALA A 18 25.82 -8.11 -12.44
CA ALA A 18 25.41 -8.04 -11.04
C ALA A 18 24.34 -9.12 -10.90
N PRO A 19 24.37 -9.97 -9.87
CA PRO A 19 23.17 -10.70 -9.52
C PRO A 19 22.07 -9.64 -9.38
N VAL A 20 20.96 -9.81 -10.10
CA VAL A 20 19.69 -9.18 -9.76
C VAL A 20 19.26 -9.83 -8.44
N SER A 21 20.04 -9.61 -7.38
CA SER A 21 19.50 -9.65 -6.03
C SER A 21 18.59 -8.44 -6.04
N SER A 22 17.28 -8.69 -5.95
CA SER A 22 16.26 -7.70 -5.66
C SER A 22 16.74 -6.87 -4.45
N ALA A 23 17.51 -5.83 -4.72
CA ALA A 23 17.99 -4.93 -3.70
C ALA A 23 16.75 -4.14 -3.30
N ALA A 24 16.36 -4.25 -2.03
CA ALA A 24 15.26 -3.47 -1.49
C ALA A 24 15.38 -2.00 -1.96
N PRO A 25 14.26 -1.28 -2.15
CA PRO A 25 14.29 0.08 -2.65
C PRO A 25 15.31 0.96 -1.91
N TYR A 26 15.88 1.98 -2.55
CA TYR A 26 16.94 2.82 -1.94
C TYR A 26 16.55 3.44 -0.58
N TRP A 27 15.25 3.60 -0.34
CA TRP A 27 14.68 4.14 0.87
C TRP A 27 14.44 3.08 1.95
N PHE A 28 14.48 1.78 1.62
CA PHE A 28 14.19 0.68 2.53
C PHE A 28 15.37 0.45 3.50
N ARG A 29 15.36 1.18 4.62
CA ARG A 29 16.40 1.13 5.65
C ARG A 29 15.82 1.40 7.03
N GLU A 30 16.57 1.03 8.06
CA GLU A 30 16.24 1.31 9.45
C GLU A 30 15.97 2.82 9.68
N GLY A 31 14.93 3.11 10.46
CA GLY A 31 14.44 4.46 10.76
C GLY A 31 13.51 5.04 9.69
N THR A 32 13.22 4.31 8.61
CA THR A 32 12.27 4.77 7.58
C THR A 32 10.85 4.59 8.04
N TYR A 33 9.99 5.59 7.79
CA TYR A 33 8.57 5.50 8.12
C TYR A 33 7.69 6.07 7.03
N LEU A 34 6.46 5.55 6.98
CA LEU A 34 5.36 6.03 6.15
C LEU A 34 4.13 6.15 7.04
N ARG A 35 3.53 7.33 7.07
CA ARG A 35 2.31 7.61 7.82
C ARG A 35 1.21 8.03 6.86
N TYR A 36 0.08 7.35 6.97
CA TYR A 36 -1.13 7.61 6.21
C TYR A 36 -2.20 8.16 7.14
N ALA A 37 -3.08 9.01 6.61
CA ALA A 37 -4.18 9.60 7.34
C ALA A 37 -5.50 9.38 6.60
N ALA A 38 -6.55 9.10 7.36
CA ALA A 38 -7.94 9.29 6.96
C ALA A 38 -8.51 10.38 7.87
N LYS A 39 -8.58 11.61 7.32
CA LYS A 39 -8.92 12.82 8.07
C LYS A 39 -10.42 13.01 8.22
N MET A 40 -10.80 13.55 9.37
CA MET A 40 -12.17 13.98 9.65
C MET A 40 -12.23 15.53 9.60
N PRO A 41 -13.30 16.14 9.04
CA PRO A 41 -13.47 17.58 9.11
C PRO A 41 -13.59 18.06 10.56
N GLU A 42 -13.28 19.33 10.81
CA GLU A 42 -13.37 19.93 12.16
C GLU A 42 -14.78 19.88 12.75
N HIS A 43 -15.79 19.92 11.89
CA HIS A 43 -17.20 19.83 12.23
C HIS A 43 -17.84 18.71 11.41
N PRO A 44 -17.64 17.45 11.83
CA PRO A 44 -18.25 16.32 11.13
C PRO A 44 -19.74 16.29 11.44
N ASP A 45 -20.52 15.89 10.44
CA ASP A 45 -21.92 15.57 10.68
C ASP A 45 -22.02 14.35 11.60
N ARG A 46 -23.10 14.25 12.38
CA ARG A 46 -23.32 13.12 13.32
C ARG A 46 -23.31 11.73 12.66
N HIS A 47 -23.45 11.68 11.34
CA HIS A 47 -23.45 10.47 10.52
C HIS A 47 -22.11 10.23 9.81
N GLU A 48 -21.18 11.18 9.85
CA GLU A 48 -19.83 11.02 9.33
C GLU A 48 -18.98 10.24 10.32
N VAL A 49 -18.86 8.96 10.04
CA VAL A 49 -18.04 8.04 10.83
C VAL A 49 -17.21 7.19 9.89
N ASN A 50 -16.07 6.73 10.40
CA ASN A 50 -15.35 5.60 9.83
C ASN A 50 -15.63 4.37 10.69
N VAL A 51 -15.66 3.21 10.06
CA VAL A 51 -15.92 1.94 10.74
C VAL A 51 -14.66 1.09 10.65
N PHE A 52 -14.20 0.61 11.80
CA PHE A 52 -13.06 -0.30 11.91
C PHE A 52 -13.51 -1.55 12.65
N PRO A 53 -14.06 -2.56 11.95
CA PRO A 53 -14.35 -3.82 12.57
C PRO A 53 -13.06 -4.48 13.05
N VAL A 54 -13.09 -5.00 14.27
CA VAL A 54 -11.96 -5.70 14.86
C VAL A 54 -12.29 -7.14 15.20
N TRP A 55 -11.36 -8.03 14.93
CA TRP A 55 -11.41 -9.44 15.29
C TRP A 55 -10.72 -9.66 16.64
N PRO A 56 -11.45 -9.91 17.74
CA PRO A 56 -10.87 -9.83 19.07
C PRO A 56 -9.68 -10.76 19.33
N GLN A 57 -9.63 -11.93 18.66
CA GLN A 57 -8.54 -12.89 18.82
C GLN A 57 -7.20 -12.41 18.23
N LEU A 58 -7.25 -11.46 17.28
CA LEU A 58 -6.08 -10.92 16.59
C LEU A 58 -5.58 -9.61 17.20
N LEU A 59 -6.33 -9.04 18.14
CA LEU A 59 -5.99 -7.75 18.74
C LEU A 59 -4.72 -7.83 19.60
N PRO A 60 -3.84 -6.82 19.53
CA PRO A 60 -2.79 -6.61 20.53
C PRO A 60 -3.38 -6.57 21.95
N GLY A 61 -2.68 -7.15 22.93
CA GLY A 61 -3.22 -7.39 24.27
C GLY A 61 -3.66 -6.13 25.03
N ASP A 62 -2.97 -5.01 24.82
CA ASP A 62 -3.33 -3.71 25.38
C ASP A 62 -4.60 -3.14 24.74
N ALA A 63 -4.70 -3.18 23.41
CA ALA A 63 -5.88 -2.77 22.65
C ALA A 63 -7.10 -3.64 23.02
N TYR A 64 -6.94 -4.97 23.05
CA TYR A 64 -7.97 -5.91 23.47
C TYR A 64 -8.50 -5.56 24.86
N SER A 65 -7.62 -5.33 25.84
CA SER A 65 -8.02 -5.02 27.20
C SER A 65 -8.82 -3.73 27.30
N ARG A 66 -8.43 -2.70 26.54
CA ARG A 66 -9.13 -1.40 26.50
C ARG A 66 -10.49 -1.49 25.83
N ILE A 67 -10.56 -2.17 24.67
CA ILE A 67 -11.82 -2.39 23.94
C ILE A 67 -12.76 -3.23 24.80
N LYS A 68 -12.29 -4.36 25.35
CA LYS A 68 -13.08 -5.23 26.23
C LYS A 68 -13.65 -4.48 27.43
N LYS A 69 -12.83 -3.66 28.10
CA LYS A 69 -13.30 -2.85 29.24
C LYS A 69 -14.39 -1.85 28.82
N ALA A 70 -14.26 -1.18 27.68
CA ALA A 70 -15.27 -0.25 27.18
C ALA A 70 -16.56 -0.96 26.71
N TYR A 71 -16.39 -2.10 26.04
CA TYR A 71 -17.45 -2.93 25.49
C TYR A 71 -18.30 -3.59 26.58
N GLU A 72 -17.67 -4.28 27.54
CA GLU A 72 -18.37 -4.96 28.64
C GLU A 72 -18.87 -3.96 29.71
N GLY A 73 -18.15 -2.86 29.90
CA GLY A 73 -18.46 -1.87 30.94
C GLY A 73 -18.43 -2.48 32.34
N THR A 74 -19.32 -1.99 33.22
CA THR A 74 -19.49 -2.50 34.59
C THR A 74 -20.54 -3.60 34.71
N SER A 75 -21.26 -3.91 33.62
CA SER A 75 -22.34 -4.90 33.62
C SER A 75 -21.82 -6.27 33.20
N SER A 76 -22.23 -7.32 33.91
CA SER A 76 -21.92 -8.70 33.52
C SER A 76 -22.76 -9.21 32.33
N LEU A 77 -23.75 -8.43 31.87
CA LEU A 77 -24.73 -8.86 30.87
C LEU A 77 -24.21 -8.86 29.43
N ILE A 78 -23.24 -7.99 29.11
CA ILE A 78 -22.67 -7.89 27.77
C ILE A 78 -21.23 -8.37 27.85
N LYS A 79 -20.92 -9.44 27.11
CA LYS A 79 -19.58 -9.99 26.98
C LYS A 79 -19.09 -9.85 25.55
N MET A 80 -17.83 -9.46 25.43
CA MET A 80 -17.18 -9.43 24.13
C MET A 80 -16.98 -10.88 23.68
N ASP A 81 -17.56 -11.23 22.54
CA ASP A 81 -17.41 -12.55 21.95
C ASP A 81 -16.15 -12.57 21.10
N ASN A 82 -15.36 -13.62 21.23
CA ASN A 82 -14.17 -13.82 20.42
C ASN A 82 -14.48 -14.44 19.05
N ASN A 83 -15.73 -14.87 18.78
CA ASN A 83 -16.14 -15.46 17.50
C ASN A 83 -16.85 -14.48 16.55
N SER A 84 -16.95 -13.20 16.90
CA SER A 84 -17.63 -12.17 16.10
C SER A 84 -16.79 -10.90 16.08
N ILE A 85 -16.87 -10.14 14.98
CA ILE A 85 -16.25 -8.81 14.93
C ILE A 85 -16.88 -7.86 15.94
N VAL A 86 -16.09 -6.92 16.43
CA VAL A 86 -16.57 -5.74 17.17
C VAL A 86 -16.40 -4.53 16.27
N SER A 87 -17.50 -3.87 15.90
CA SER A 87 -17.44 -2.66 15.09
C SER A 87 -17.03 -1.45 15.93
N LEU A 88 -15.88 -0.86 15.60
CA LEU A 88 -15.45 0.41 16.21
C LEU A 88 -15.91 1.57 15.32
N ILE A 89 -16.66 2.50 15.91
CA ILE A 89 -17.12 3.71 15.22
C ILE A 89 -16.16 4.84 15.54
N VAL A 90 -15.48 5.39 14.54
CA VAL A 90 -14.42 6.38 14.69
C VAL A 90 -14.89 7.72 14.15
N GLN A 91 -14.87 8.74 15.00
CA GLN A 91 -15.33 10.10 14.69
C GLN A 91 -14.19 11.13 14.63
N GLY A 92 -12.95 10.70 14.88
CA GLY A 92 -11.76 11.53 14.75
C GLY A 92 -10.86 11.05 13.61
N ASP A 93 -9.72 11.71 13.47
CA ASP A 93 -8.69 11.30 12.53
C ASP A 93 -8.18 9.90 12.83
N SER A 94 -7.89 9.14 11.77
CA SER A 94 -7.22 7.86 11.86
C SER A 94 -5.85 7.94 11.19
N TYR A 95 -4.83 7.36 11.83
CA TYR A 95 -3.46 7.33 11.30
C TYR A 95 -2.93 5.91 11.24
N LEU A 96 -2.47 5.48 10.07
CA LEU A 96 -1.81 4.20 9.86
C LEU A 96 -0.32 4.46 9.60
N THR A 97 0.55 3.95 10.46
CA THR A 97 2.00 4.15 10.38
C THR A 97 2.72 2.83 10.19
N PHE A 98 3.66 2.80 9.25
CA PHE A 98 4.62 1.74 9.05
C PHE A 98 6.01 2.28 9.36
N GLU A 99 6.75 1.62 10.24
CA GLU A 99 8.09 2.02 10.64
C GLU A 99 9.05 0.82 10.51
N ILE A 100 10.08 0.96 9.68
CA ILE A 100 11.14 -0.01 9.54
C ILE A 100 12.14 0.27 10.65
N PHE A 101 12.16 -0.54 11.71
CA PHE A 101 13.01 -0.28 12.88
C PHE A 101 14.22 -1.22 12.98
N ASN A 102 14.31 -2.25 12.14
CA ASN A 102 15.50 -3.07 11.99
C ASN A 102 15.56 -3.71 10.60
N VAL A 103 16.75 -3.74 9.99
CA VAL A 103 16.99 -4.41 8.71
C VAL A 103 18.26 -5.24 8.80
N THR A 104 18.16 -6.52 8.45
CA THR A 104 19.29 -7.44 8.24
C THR A 104 19.37 -7.80 6.76
N ASN A 105 20.34 -8.65 6.39
CA ASN A 105 20.46 -9.12 5.01
C ASN A 105 19.29 -10.00 4.56
N GLU A 106 18.59 -10.64 5.49
CA GLU A 106 17.55 -11.65 5.19
C GLU A 106 16.15 -11.19 5.59
N SER A 107 16.03 -10.27 6.53
CA SER A 107 14.74 -9.87 7.08
C SER A 107 14.71 -8.41 7.52
N ALA A 108 13.51 -7.85 7.60
CA ALA A 108 13.26 -6.57 8.22
C ALA A 108 12.16 -6.69 9.28
N LEU A 109 12.23 -5.85 10.31
CA LEU A 109 11.18 -5.71 11.29
C LEU A 109 10.41 -4.42 11.02
N VAL A 110 9.11 -4.54 10.81
CA VAL A 110 8.21 -3.44 10.48
C VAL A 110 7.20 -3.31 11.60
N ARG A 111 7.19 -2.16 12.28
CA ARG A 111 6.15 -1.80 13.23
C ARG A 111 4.97 -1.21 12.48
N VAL A 112 3.82 -1.86 12.61
CA VAL A 112 2.52 -1.37 12.12
C VAL A 112 1.80 -0.75 13.30
N THR A 113 1.31 0.48 13.13
CA THR A 113 0.54 1.18 14.17
C THR A 113 -0.69 1.85 13.55
N LEU A 114 -1.88 1.44 13.99
CA LEU A 114 -3.13 2.12 13.71
C LEU A 114 -3.57 2.92 14.94
N GLU A 115 -3.62 4.23 14.79
CA GLU A 115 -4.17 5.15 15.78
C GLU A 115 -5.56 5.61 15.35
N LEU A 116 -6.55 5.40 16.22
CA LEU A 116 -7.93 5.81 16.02
C LEU A 116 -8.31 6.83 17.10
N ASN A 117 -8.77 8.00 16.68
CA ASN A 117 -9.17 9.07 17.61
C ASN A 117 -10.68 9.16 17.73
N ASN A 118 -11.16 9.42 18.95
CA ASN A 118 -12.59 9.48 19.29
C ASN A 118 -13.37 8.22 18.84
N VAL A 119 -13.07 7.09 19.48
CA VAL A 119 -13.61 5.76 19.14
C VAL A 119 -14.79 5.42 20.04
N SER A 120 -15.97 5.26 19.46
CA SER A 120 -17.14 4.68 20.12
C SER A 120 -17.12 3.16 19.94
N VAL A 121 -17.00 2.44 21.06
CA VAL A 121 -17.01 0.96 21.11
C VAL A 121 -18.43 0.42 21.25
N ARG A 122 -19.31 1.21 21.89
CA ARG A 122 -20.76 1.01 22.00
C ARG A 122 -21.41 2.32 22.42
N SER A 123 -22.74 2.37 22.38
CA SER A 123 -23.50 3.53 22.84
C SER A 123 -23.07 3.97 24.25
N GLY A 124 -22.62 5.22 24.37
CA GLY A 124 -22.16 5.83 25.62
C GLY A 124 -20.75 5.43 26.10
N ALA A 125 -20.02 4.58 25.36
CA ALA A 125 -18.65 4.18 25.72
C ALA A 125 -17.65 4.62 24.64
N THR A 126 -16.96 5.72 24.92
CA THR A 126 -15.95 6.29 24.03
C THR A 126 -14.54 6.15 24.59
N LEU A 127 -13.59 5.92 23.70
CA LEU A 127 -12.16 5.99 23.95
C LEU A 127 -11.63 7.22 23.22
N PRO A 128 -11.02 8.20 23.90
CA PRO A 128 -10.52 9.40 23.25
C PRO A 128 -9.44 9.08 22.20
N ARG A 129 -8.65 8.05 22.45
CA ARG A 129 -7.60 7.54 21.55
C ARG A 129 -7.41 6.05 21.76
N LEU A 130 -7.42 5.26 20.70
CA LEU A 130 -7.13 3.83 20.71
C LEU A 130 -5.95 3.59 19.75
N VAL A 131 -4.97 2.80 20.19
CA VAL A 131 -3.79 2.46 19.38
C VAL A 131 -3.72 0.94 19.31
N LEU A 132 -3.59 0.42 18.09
CA LEU A 132 -3.31 -0.97 17.80
C LEU A 132 -1.93 -1.02 17.18
N SER A 133 -1.00 -1.77 17.77
CA SER A 133 0.38 -1.83 17.28
C SER A 133 0.93 -3.25 17.36
N LYS A 134 1.64 -3.67 16.31
CA LYS A 134 2.34 -4.95 16.23
C LYS A 134 3.61 -4.80 15.42
N VAL A 135 4.62 -5.59 15.77
CA VAL A 135 5.84 -5.76 14.99
C VAL A 135 5.68 -6.98 14.11
N LEU A 136 5.89 -6.82 12.81
CA LEU A 136 5.87 -7.89 11.82
C LEU A 136 7.29 -8.14 11.30
N ARG A 137 7.60 -9.42 11.07
CA ARG A 137 8.86 -9.83 10.46
C ARG A 137 8.64 -10.05 8.97
N LEU A 138 9.26 -9.20 8.15
CA LEU A 138 9.31 -9.32 6.70
C LEU A 138 10.55 -10.15 6.32
N ASN A 139 10.37 -11.19 5.51
CA ASN A 139 11.47 -11.86 4.85
C ASN A 139 11.78 -11.13 3.53
N LEU A 140 13.03 -10.73 3.34
CA LEU A 140 13.46 -9.93 2.18
C LEU A 140 13.71 -10.78 0.92
N THR A 141 13.71 -12.11 1.05
CA THR A 141 13.92 -13.02 -0.09
C THR A 141 12.62 -13.26 -0.85
N ASP A 142 11.53 -13.50 -0.12
CA ASP A 142 10.20 -13.77 -0.69
C ASP A 142 9.25 -12.57 -0.57
N MET A 143 9.67 -11.50 0.12
CA MET A 143 8.88 -10.30 0.38
C MET A 143 7.57 -10.59 1.13
N MET A 144 7.57 -11.57 2.02
CA MET A 144 6.39 -11.98 2.81
C MET A 144 6.57 -11.71 4.31
N TYR A 145 5.48 -11.30 4.95
CA TYR A 145 5.39 -11.26 6.41
C TYR A 145 5.15 -12.64 7.00
N TYR A 146 5.73 -12.86 8.19
CA TYR A 146 5.56 -14.09 8.95
C TYR A 146 5.20 -13.80 10.42
N GLU A 147 4.34 -14.66 10.98
CA GLU A 147 4.14 -14.74 12.43
C GLU A 147 5.36 -15.36 13.13
N GLU A 148 5.41 -15.25 14.46
CA GLU A 148 6.54 -15.78 15.27
C GLU A 148 6.74 -17.29 15.10
N ASP A 149 5.67 -18.03 14.81
CA ASP A 149 5.71 -19.48 14.57
C ASP A 149 5.97 -19.86 13.09
N GLY A 150 6.25 -18.88 12.24
CA GLY A 150 6.54 -19.09 10.81
C GLY A 150 5.29 -19.21 9.92
N THR A 151 4.09 -18.94 10.43
CA THR A 151 2.89 -18.85 9.58
C THR A 151 3.03 -17.64 8.64
N PRO A 152 2.94 -17.80 7.30
CA PRO A 152 2.97 -16.66 6.38
C PRO A 152 1.71 -15.82 6.56
N ILE A 153 1.82 -14.49 6.42
CA ILE A 153 0.69 -13.54 6.55
C ILE A 153 0.30 -12.97 5.18
N GLY A 154 1.27 -12.46 4.43
CA GLY A 154 1.06 -11.79 3.14
C GLY A 154 2.17 -10.79 2.81
N PRO A 155 2.21 -10.25 1.59
CA PRO A 155 3.20 -9.25 1.17
C PRO A 155 2.93 -7.88 1.80
N PRO A 156 3.93 -6.99 1.93
CA PRO A 156 3.71 -5.64 2.42
C PRO A 156 2.80 -4.84 1.49
N THR A 157 1.84 -4.12 2.07
CA THR A 157 0.91 -3.25 1.35
C THR A 157 1.51 -1.86 1.14
N PHE A 158 2.34 -1.38 2.07
CA PHE A 158 2.84 0.00 2.03
C PHE A 158 3.89 0.24 0.94
N PHE A 159 4.40 -0.82 0.31
CA PHE A 159 5.27 -0.71 -0.86
C PHE A 159 5.28 -1.99 -1.70
N ILE A 160 5.70 -1.85 -2.94
CA ILE A 160 5.91 -2.93 -3.91
C ILE A 160 7.19 -2.67 -4.71
N ASP A 161 7.67 -3.67 -5.45
CA ASP A 161 8.64 -3.46 -6.52
C ASP A 161 7.89 -3.16 -7.84
N PRO A 162 7.93 -1.92 -8.37
CA PRO A 162 7.25 -1.58 -9.62
C PRO A 162 7.79 -2.34 -10.84
N SER A 163 9.02 -2.87 -10.77
CA SER A 163 9.62 -3.66 -11.84
C SER A 163 9.12 -5.10 -11.87
N ASN A 164 8.57 -5.56 -10.73
CA ASN A 164 7.99 -6.89 -10.56
C ASN A 164 6.72 -6.79 -9.71
N PRO A 165 5.67 -6.13 -10.23
CA PRO A 165 4.41 -5.99 -9.50
C PRO A 165 3.77 -7.37 -9.29
N PRO A 166 2.90 -7.52 -8.28
CA PRO A 166 2.22 -8.80 -8.05
C PRO A 166 1.39 -9.21 -9.26
N THR A 167 1.29 -10.51 -9.49
CA THR A 167 0.52 -11.05 -10.60
C THR A 167 -0.91 -11.40 -10.20
N LYS A 168 -1.81 -11.42 -11.19
CA LYS A 168 -3.21 -11.81 -10.96
C LYS A 168 -3.27 -13.23 -10.38
N GLY A 169 -4.00 -13.40 -9.29
CA GLY A 169 -4.14 -14.66 -8.56
C GLY A 169 -3.18 -14.79 -7.37
N GLU A 170 -2.20 -13.90 -7.21
CA GLU A 170 -1.38 -13.87 -6.00
C GLU A 170 -2.21 -13.47 -4.78
N HIS A 171 -1.90 -14.07 -3.63
CA HIS A 171 -2.62 -13.84 -2.39
C HIS A 171 -2.24 -12.50 -1.76
N VAL A 172 -3.25 -11.69 -1.44
CA VAL A 172 -3.11 -10.49 -0.60
C VAL A 172 -2.96 -10.91 0.87
N LEU A 173 -3.75 -11.88 1.32
CA LEU A 173 -3.62 -12.54 2.62
C LEU A 173 -3.40 -14.04 2.42
N SER A 174 -2.47 -14.61 3.18
CA SER A 174 -2.19 -16.04 3.18
C SER A 174 -3.41 -16.85 3.63
N PRO A 175 -3.80 -17.90 2.88
CA PRO A 175 -4.83 -18.84 3.31
C PRO A 175 -4.49 -19.53 4.64
N GLU A 176 -3.21 -19.80 4.90
CA GLU A 176 -2.72 -20.37 6.16
C GLU A 176 -3.00 -19.44 7.35
N PHE A 177 -2.70 -18.15 7.20
CA PHE A 177 -3.03 -17.14 8.22
C PHE A 177 -4.54 -17.08 8.47
N MET A 178 -5.34 -17.00 7.41
CA MET A 178 -6.80 -16.96 7.52
C MET A 178 -7.36 -18.19 8.24
N LYS A 179 -6.91 -19.38 7.85
CA LYS A 179 -7.32 -20.66 8.45
C LYS A 179 -6.95 -20.73 9.93
N LYS A 180 -5.73 -20.33 10.29
CA LYS A 180 -5.24 -20.34 11.68
C LYS A 180 -6.11 -19.50 12.60
N HIS A 181 -6.48 -18.30 12.15
CA HIS A 181 -7.24 -17.33 12.94
C HIS A 181 -8.75 -17.42 12.73
N ARG A 182 -9.22 -18.47 12.03
CA ARG A 182 -10.64 -18.74 11.74
C ARG A 182 -11.33 -17.58 11.01
N LEU A 183 -10.58 -16.88 10.16
CA LEU A 183 -11.12 -15.92 9.20
C LEU A 183 -11.68 -16.74 8.02
N LEU A 184 -12.96 -17.12 8.12
CA LEU A 184 -13.59 -17.98 7.11
C LEU A 184 -13.97 -17.13 5.89
N GLY A 185 -13.53 -17.52 4.70
CA GLY A 185 -13.82 -16.80 3.47
C GLY A 185 -13.16 -17.45 2.26
N ASP A 186 -13.42 -16.88 1.08
CA ASP A 186 -12.64 -17.18 -0.11
C ASP A 186 -11.27 -16.50 -0.03
N ASP A 187 -10.29 -17.03 -0.76
CA ASP A 187 -8.96 -16.44 -0.86
C ASP A 187 -9.06 -14.98 -1.34
N ILE A 188 -8.30 -14.11 -0.68
CA ILE A 188 -8.17 -12.70 -1.08
C ILE A 188 -6.99 -12.61 -2.03
N VAL A 189 -7.28 -12.43 -3.32
CA VAL A 189 -6.27 -12.49 -4.38
C VAL A 189 -6.27 -11.24 -5.25
N VAL A 190 -5.13 -10.94 -5.84
CA VAL A 190 -4.99 -9.86 -6.83
C VAL A 190 -5.84 -10.17 -8.05
N THR A 191 -6.76 -9.28 -8.39
CA THR A 191 -7.67 -9.39 -9.53
C THR A 191 -7.25 -8.51 -10.71
N ASN A 192 -6.60 -7.38 -10.43
CA ASN A 192 -6.19 -6.40 -11.43
C ASN A 192 -4.87 -5.71 -11.04
N VAL A 193 -4.03 -5.46 -12.04
CA VAL A 193 -2.85 -4.60 -11.94
C VAL A 193 -2.79 -3.74 -13.19
N SER A 194 -2.72 -2.42 -13.02
CA SER A 194 -2.73 -1.48 -14.14
C SER A 194 -1.86 -0.26 -13.90
N PHE A 195 -1.13 0.17 -14.93
CA PHE A 195 -0.24 1.33 -14.90
C PHE A 195 -0.87 2.60 -15.49
N THR A 196 -2.01 2.45 -16.15
CA THR A 196 -2.67 3.48 -16.97
C THR A 196 -3.99 3.95 -16.34
N TRP A 197 -4.15 3.74 -15.04
CA TRP A 197 -5.36 4.10 -14.33
C TRP A 197 -5.20 5.55 -13.84
N MET A 198 -6.06 6.46 -14.35
CA MET A 198 -6.02 7.91 -14.08
C MET A 198 -4.79 8.65 -14.66
N GLU A 199 -4.32 8.29 -15.86
CA GLU A 199 -3.10 8.87 -16.52
C GLU A 199 -3.09 10.39 -16.72
N ASP A 200 -4.25 11.04 -16.70
CA ASP A 200 -4.39 12.48 -16.93
C ASP A 200 -4.70 13.27 -15.65
N LYS A 201 -4.69 12.61 -14.48
CA LYS A 201 -5.09 13.23 -13.22
C LYS A 201 -3.93 13.42 -12.28
N ILE A 202 -3.92 14.56 -11.59
CA ILE A 202 -3.07 14.82 -10.44
C ILE A 202 -3.74 14.24 -9.20
N LEU A 203 -3.05 13.34 -8.51
CA LEU A 203 -3.49 12.77 -7.24
C LEU A 203 -3.02 13.65 -6.09
N HIS A 204 -3.97 14.28 -5.41
CA HIS A 204 -3.74 15.11 -4.24
C HIS A 204 -3.77 14.29 -2.96
N THR A 205 -2.71 14.39 -2.16
CA THR A 205 -2.62 13.81 -0.81
C THR A 205 -2.37 14.90 0.24
N HIS A 206 -2.26 14.53 1.52
CA HIS A 206 -1.87 15.49 2.56
C HIS A 206 -0.36 15.76 2.58
N TYR A 207 0.44 14.86 2.01
CA TYR A 207 1.89 15.01 1.95
C TYR A 207 2.33 15.88 0.76
N ARG A 208 1.89 15.51 -0.46
CA ARG A 208 2.16 16.25 -1.70
C ARG A 208 1.20 15.85 -2.83
N ASP A 209 1.35 16.52 -3.97
CA ASP A 209 0.74 16.10 -5.23
C ASP A 209 1.62 15.04 -5.92
N PHE A 210 0.98 13.99 -6.42
CA PHE A 210 1.62 12.94 -7.21
C PHE A 210 1.16 13.04 -8.65
N LEU A 211 2.11 12.92 -9.59
CA LEU A 211 1.84 12.93 -11.01
C LEU A 211 1.83 11.48 -11.55
N PRO A 212 1.03 11.19 -12.58
CA PRO A 212 1.01 9.89 -13.24
C PRO A 212 2.35 9.62 -13.97
N PRO A 213 2.65 8.35 -14.31
CA PRO A 213 1.77 7.18 -14.17
C PRO A 213 1.73 6.60 -12.75
N TYR A 214 0.59 6.00 -12.40
CA TYR A 214 0.37 5.31 -11.14
C TYR A 214 0.32 3.81 -11.35
N LEU A 215 0.81 3.04 -10.38
CA LEU A 215 0.58 1.61 -10.36
C LEU A 215 -0.62 1.32 -9.45
N TYR A 216 -1.71 0.86 -10.06
CA TYR A 216 -2.94 0.46 -9.39
C TYR A 216 -2.99 -1.06 -9.22
N ILE A 217 -3.30 -1.50 -8.01
CA ILE A 217 -3.50 -2.91 -7.67
C ILE A 217 -4.87 -3.06 -7.03
N GLU A 218 -5.63 -4.04 -7.52
CA GLU A 218 -6.88 -4.48 -6.92
C GLU A 218 -6.76 -5.92 -6.46
N GLY A 219 -7.16 -6.17 -5.22
CA GLY A 219 -7.44 -7.51 -4.69
C GLY A 219 -8.91 -7.66 -4.33
N ARG A 220 -9.47 -8.85 -4.50
CA ARG A 220 -10.84 -9.17 -4.09
C ARG A 220 -10.95 -10.55 -3.46
N SER A 221 -11.96 -10.70 -2.61
CA SER A 221 -12.55 -11.98 -2.22
C SER A 221 -14.06 -11.89 -2.30
N ARG A 222 -14.71 -12.98 -2.70
CA ARG A 222 -16.18 -13.02 -2.88
C ARG A 222 -16.93 -12.91 -1.57
N TYR A 223 -16.37 -13.47 -0.49
CA TYR A 223 -16.94 -13.34 0.83
C TYR A 223 -15.89 -13.57 1.92
N LEU A 224 -16.06 -12.83 3.01
CA LEU A 224 -15.41 -13.03 4.28
C LEU A 224 -16.48 -13.03 5.37
N VAL A 225 -16.54 -14.09 6.17
CA VAL A 225 -17.49 -14.27 7.26
C VAL A 225 -17.05 -13.41 8.45
N TYR A 226 -17.87 -12.45 8.85
CA TYR A 226 -17.56 -11.55 9.95
C TYR A 226 -18.27 -11.94 11.27
N ASP A 227 -19.30 -12.79 11.20
CA ASP A 227 -19.98 -13.36 12.37
C ASP A 227 -20.09 -14.89 12.22
N LEU A 228 -19.34 -15.63 13.04
CA LEU A 228 -19.30 -17.10 12.99
C LEU A 228 -20.56 -17.76 13.58
N LYS A 229 -21.44 -17.01 14.25
CA LYS A 229 -22.70 -17.53 14.80
C LYS A 229 -23.82 -17.45 13.79
N THR A 230 -23.93 -16.32 13.09
CA THR A 230 -24.98 -16.11 12.07
C THR A 230 -24.56 -16.61 10.70
N GLY A 231 -23.24 -16.64 10.42
CA GLY A 231 -22.70 -16.92 9.10
C GLY A 231 -22.72 -15.71 8.16
N ASP A 232 -22.99 -14.51 8.69
CA ASP A 232 -23.02 -13.29 7.89
C ASP A 232 -21.64 -12.99 7.28
N SER A 233 -21.65 -12.53 6.03
CA SER A 233 -20.45 -12.31 5.24
C SER A 233 -20.52 -11.08 4.35
N VAL A 234 -19.35 -10.63 3.90
CA VAL A 234 -19.17 -9.42 3.08
C VAL A 234 -18.17 -9.68 1.96
N GLU A 235 -18.38 -9.09 0.77
CA GLU A 235 -17.36 -9.05 -0.28
C GLU A 235 -16.19 -8.17 0.19
N THR A 236 -14.96 -8.59 -0.04
CA THR A 236 -13.77 -7.85 0.39
C THR A 236 -13.07 -7.28 -0.84
N ILE A 237 -12.78 -5.98 -0.83
CA ILE A 237 -12.10 -5.27 -1.90
C ILE A 237 -10.93 -4.46 -1.33
N THR A 238 -9.75 -4.62 -1.92
CA THR A 238 -8.56 -3.83 -1.59
C THR A 238 -8.07 -3.16 -2.86
N GLN A 239 -8.03 -1.82 -2.86
CA GLN A 239 -7.63 -1.00 -4.00
C GLN A 239 -6.52 -0.04 -3.57
N LEU A 240 -5.34 -0.23 -4.16
CA LEU A 240 -4.07 0.33 -3.71
C LEU A 240 -3.40 1.05 -4.88
N VAL A 241 -2.84 2.22 -4.61
CA VAL A 241 -2.29 3.10 -5.64
C VAL A 241 -0.89 3.50 -5.24
N TYR A 242 0.08 3.20 -6.09
CA TYR A 242 1.51 3.33 -5.81
C TYR A 242 2.19 4.33 -6.74
N ASP A 243 3.21 4.98 -6.20
CA ASP A 243 4.16 5.79 -6.95
C ASP A 243 5.11 4.86 -7.73
N ILE A 244 5.18 5.02 -9.05
CA ILE A 244 5.93 4.09 -9.91
C ILE A 244 7.45 4.20 -9.72
N ASP A 245 7.95 5.36 -9.30
CA ASP A 245 9.38 5.61 -9.17
C ASP A 245 9.95 5.02 -7.88
N THR A 246 9.15 5.04 -6.81
CA THR A 246 9.57 4.61 -5.47
C THR A 246 8.94 3.29 -5.04
N GLY A 247 7.83 2.87 -5.64
CA GLY A 247 7.03 1.72 -5.23
C GLY A 247 6.24 1.94 -3.95
N ILE A 248 6.18 3.17 -3.42
CA ILE A 248 5.48 3.51 -2.18
C ILE A 248 3.99 3.64 -2.44
N LEU A 249 3.17 3.11 -1.53
CA LEU A 249 1.74 3.34 -1.52
C LEU A 249 1.46 4.84 -1.35
N ILE A 250 0.71 5.43 -2.26
CA ILE A 250 0.26 6.83 -2.19
C ILE A 250 -1.04 6.91 -1.41
N THR A 251 -1.99 6.03 -1.75
CA THR A 251 -3.33 6.05 -1.16
C THR A 251 -4.05 4.71 -1.30
N THR A 252 -5.05 4.48 -0.45
CA THR A 252 -6.03 3.41 -0.60
C THR A 252 -7.37 4.00 -1.08
N LEU A 253 -8.09 3.29 -1.94
CA LEU A 253 -9.50 3.58 -2.22
C LEU A 253 -10.41 2.75 -1.31
N PHE A 254 -10.14 1.44 -1.29
CA PHE A 254 -10.70 0.47 -0.35
C PHE A 254 -9.53 -0.32 0.25
N CYS A 255 -9.62 -0.73 1.51
CA CYS A 255 -8.57 -1.48 2.17
C CYS A 255 -9.15 -2.51 3.14
N ASP A 256 -10.14 -3.24 2.64
CA ASP A 256 -10.95 -4.16 3.44
C ASP A 256 -10.09 -5.29 4.03
N ALA A 257 -9.03 -5.70 3.33
CA ALA A 257 -8.06 -6.64 3.89
C ALA A 257 -6.64 -6.36 3.41
N THR A 258 -5.73 -6.18 4.36
CA THR A 258 -4.28 -6.12 4.14
C THR A 258 -3.57 -6.95 5.20
N PRO A 259 -2.37 -7.51 4.92
CA PRO A 259 -1.55 -8.21 5.91
C PRO A 259 -1.36 -7.42 7.19
N GLU A 260 -1.09 -6.12 7.07
CA GLU A 260 -0.78 -5.29 8.22
C GLU A 260 -2.01 -4.99 9.08
N LEU A 261 -3.17 -4.68 8.48
CA LEU A 261 -4.41 -4.44 9.23
C LEU A 261 -4.94 -5.73 9.86
N ALA A 262 -4.93 -6.84 9.11
CA ALA A 262 -5.37 -8.14 9.62
C ALA A 262 -4.47 -8.61 10.79
N SER A 263 -3.16 -8.36 10.71
CA SER A 263 -2.21 -8.75 11.77
C SER A 263 -2.42 -8.05 13.11
N ILE A 264 -3.01 -6.85 13.10
CA ILE A 264 -3.41 -6.09 14.31
C ILE A 264 -4.89 -6.28 14.65
N GLY A 265 -5.56 -7.19 13.96
CA GLY A 265 -6.95 -7.56 14.20
C GLY A 265 -7.99 -6.61 13.63
N VAL A 266 -7.67 -5.84 12.60
CA VAL A 266 -8.62 -5.00 11.85
C VAL A 266 -8.97 -5.69 10.55
N ILE A 267 -10.26 -5.91 10.33
CA ILE A 267 -10.79 -6.62 9.16
C ILE A 267 -11.94 -5.79 8.60
N ASP A 268 -12.01 -5.66 7.28
CA ASP A 268 -13.02 -4.87 6.57
C ASP A 268 -13.16 -3.43 7.07
N PRO A 269 -12.07 -2.67 7.29
CA PRO A 269 -12.20 -1.29 7.68
C PRO A 269 -12.70 -0.45 6.51
N SER A 270 -13.58 0.50 6.81
CA SER A 270 -14.03 1.53 5.87
C SER A 270 -13.46 2.89 6.28
N PRO A 271 -12.14 3.13 6.10
CA PRO A 271 -11.56 4.44 6.34
C PRO A 271 -11.96 5.36 5.20
N LEU A 272 -12.70 6.41 5.51
CA LEU A 272 -12.96 7.50 4.57
C LEU A 272 -12.28 8.77 5.08
N ASP A 273 -11.34 9.29 4.31
CA ASP A 273 -10.87 10.66 4.42
C ASP A 273 -11.99 11.59 3.96
N ARG A 274 -12.76 12.06 4.93
CA ARG A 274 -13.91 12.92 4.73
C ARG A 274 -13.48 14.31 4.25
N VAL A 275 -12.28 14.76 4.61
CA VAL A 275 -11.74 16.04 4.13
C VAL A 275 -11.48 15.98 2.63
N ASN A 276 -10.77 14.96 2.17
CA ASN A 276 -10.52 14.75 0.74
C ASN A 276 -11.77 14.37 -0.03
N SER A 277 -12.71 13.62 0.57
CA SER A 277 -14.00 13.31 -0.05
C SER A 277 -14.80 14.58 -0.36
N ARG A 278 -14.90 15.51 0.60
CA ARG A 278 -15.57 16.81 0.36
C ARG A 278 -14.85 17.65 -0.69
N ARG A 279 -13.53 17.54 -0.81
CA ARG A 279 -12.75 18.20 -1.89
C ARG A 279 -13.05 17.56 -3.24
N LEU A 280 -13.08 16.23 -3.31
CA LEU A 280 -13.44 15.50 -4.53
C LEU A 280 -14.83 15.89 -5.03
N GLU A 281 -15.82 15.94 -4.13
CA GLU A 281 -17.18 16.37 -4.46
C GLU A 281 -17.19 17.77 -5.09
N ARG A 282 -16.48 18.74 -4.49
CA ARG A 282 -16.34 20.10 -5.06
C ARG A 282 -15.63 20.09 -6.41
N THR A 283 -14.55 19.31 -6.56
CA THR A 283 -13.81 19.18 -7.84
C THR A 283 -14.72 18.62 -8.94
N VAL A 284 -15.64 17.71 -8.62
CA VAL A 284 -16.66 17.20 -9.56
C VAL A 284 -17.66 18.29 -9.92
N GLU A 285 -18.20 19.01 -8.93
CA GLU A 285 -19.14 20.12 -9.14
C GLU A 285 -18.54 21.26 -9.98
N GLU A 286 -17.25 21.54 -9.81
CA GLU A 286 -16.50 22.54 -10.57
C GLU A 286 -16.07 22.06 -11.97
N GLY A 287 -16.34 20.79 -12.32
CA GLY A 287 -16.00 20.23 -13.63
C GLY A 287 -14.50 20.01 -13.84
N LYS A 288 -13.72 19.82 -12.77
CA LYS A 288 -12.26 19.60 -12.78
C LYS A 288 -11.84 18.15 -12.55
N ALA A 289 -12.81 17.26 -12.35
CA ALA A 289 -12.57 15.85 -12.04
C ALA A 289 -11.92 15.05 -13.20
N ASP A 290 -11.78 15.65 -14.39
CA ASP A 290 -10.99 15.12 -15.50
C ASP A 290 -9.47 15.24 -15.27
N ARG A 291 -9.03 16.17 -14.40
CA ARG A 291 -7.61 16.50 -14.18
C ARG A 291 -7.16 16.42 -12.72
N GLU A 292 -8.07 16.57 -11.78
CA GLU A 292 -7.78 16.56 -10.35
C GLU A 292 -8.46 15.37 -9.69
N TRP A 293 -7.74 14.74 -8.76
CA TRP A 293 -8.26 13.61 -8.00
C TRP A 293 -7.80 13.70 -6.54
N TYR A 294 -8.78 13.80 -5.63
CA TYR A 294 -8.57 13.67 -4.20
C TYR A 294 -8.95 12.26 -3.77
N ALA A 295 -7.99 11.49 -3.26
CA ALA A 295 -8.27 10.11 -2.85
C ALA A 295 -8.96 10.04 -1.48
N GLN A 296 -9.83 9.06 -1.35
CA GLN A 296 -10.83 9.02 -0.27
C GLN A 296 -10.50 8.04 0.85
N GLY A 297 -9.55 7.10 0.70
CA GLY A 297 -9.17 6.19 1.78
C GLY A 297 -8.03 6.72 2.65
N PHE A 298 -7.09 5.87 3.03
CA PHE A 298 -5.87 6.28 3.72
C PHE A 298 -4.91 6.96 2.73
N ASN A 299 -4.61 8.23 2.95
CA ASN A 299 -3.73 9.02 2.09
C ASN A 299 -2.36 9.22 2.75
N LEU A 300 -1.28 9.17 1.96
CA LEU A 300 0.05 9.51 2.46
C LEU A 300 0.03 10.91 3.09
N TYR A 301 0.51 10.97 4.33
CA TYR A 301 0.44 12.15 5.18
C TYR A 301 1.82 12.64 5.59
N ASP A 302 2.72 11.73 5.96
CA ASP A 302 4.06 12.09 6.39
C ASP A 302 5.05 10.94 6.16
N THR A 303 6.30 11.29 5.85
CA THR A 303 7.41 10.34 5.65
C THR A 303 8.75 11.05 5.60
N ASN A 304 9.82 10.34 5.99
CA ASN A 304 11.21 10.79 5.79
C ASN A 304 11.82 10.32 4.46
N ILE A 305 11.03 9.71 3.58
CA ILE A 305 11.47 9.29 2.25
C ILE A 305 11.48 10.50 1.32
N LYS A 306 12.60 10.69 0.62
CA LYS A 306 12.71 11.72 -0.42
C LYS A 306 12.21 11.14 -1.73
N PHE A 307 11.05 11.60 -2.18
CA PHE A 307 10.58 11.28 -3.52
C PHE A 307 11.37 12.05 -4.58
N PRO A 308 11.54 11.50 -5.79
CA PRO A 308 12.06 12.24 -6.92
C PRO A 308 11.23 13.51 -7.17
N GLU A 309 11.91 14.59 -7.56
CA GLU A 309 11.25 15.78 -8.06
C GLU A 309 10.70 15.48 -9.45
N THR A 310 9.41 15.17 -9.53
CA THR A 310 8.66 15.04 -10.78
C THR A 310 8.41 16.44 -11.36
N SER A 311 9.46 17.11 -11.83
CA SER A 311 9.32 18.38 -12.52
C SER A 311 8.85 18.14 -13.96
N SER A 312 7.54 18.09 -14.17
CA SER A 312 6.94 18.14 -15.52
C SER A 312 7.23 19.46 -16.26
N THR A 313 7.80 20.46 -15.58
CA THR A 313 8.26 21.74 -16.14
C THR A 313 9.75 21.75 -16.50
N ALA A 314 10.54 20.77 -16.04
CA ALA A 314 11.91 20.67 -16.50
C ALA A 314 11.92 19.96 -17.85
N THR A 315 12.10 20.73 -18.92
CA THR A 315 12.59 20.19 -20.19
C THR A 315 13.66 19.13 -19.91
N PRO A 316 13.64 17.95 -20.58
CA PRO A 316 14.56 16.87 -20.26
C PRO A 316 15.96 17.42 -20.15
N ASN A 317 16.64 17.12 -19.03
CA ASN A 317 17.98 17.62 -18.72
C ASN A 317 18.82 17.51 -20.01
N THR A 318 19.46 18.60 -20.41
CA THR A 318 20.05 18.77 -21.74
C THR A 318 20.94 17.58 -22.12
N GLY A 319 21.59 16.94 -21.14
CA GLY A 319 22.36 15.71 -21.30
C GLY A 319 21.57 14.50 -21.82
N MET A 320 20.35 14.25 -21.34
CA MET A 320 19.47 13.16 -21.81
C MET A 320 18.98 13.39 -23.24
N LYS A 321 18.71 14.65 -23.63
CA LYS A 321 18.39 15.00 -25.02
C LYS A 321 19.55 14.70 -25.96
N TYR A 322 20.77 15.08 -25.56
CA TYR A 322 21.96 14.76 -26.34
C TYR A 322 22.27 13.27 -26.35
N PHE A 323 22.09 12.56 -25.23
CA PHE A 323 22.26 11.12 -25.18
C PHE A 323 21.29 10.43 -26.15
N PHE A 324 20.00 10.74 -26.07
CA PHE A 324 19.00 10.15 -26.97
C PHE A 324 19.24 10.51 -28.44
N ALA A 325 19.59 11.77 -28.74
CA ALA A 325 19.94 12.19 -30.08
C ALA A 325 21.20 11.48 -30.60
N VAL A 326 22.23 11.34 -29.77
CA VAL A 326 23.47 10.62 -30.10
C VAL A 326 23.18 9.13 -30.29
N SER A 327 22.37 8.51 -29.45
CA SER A 327 21.93 7.12 -29.61
C SER A 327 21.18 6.93 -30.93
N LEU A 328 20.29 7.85 -31.30
CA LEU A 328 19.55 7.82 -32.57
C LEU A 328 20.50 7.99 -33.76
N VAL A 329 21.46 8.92 -33.67
CA VAL A 329 22.49 9.15 -34.69
C VAL A 329 23.41 7.94 -34.82
N CYS A 330 23.77 7.26 -33.73
CA CYS A 330 24.55 6.02 -33.75
C CYS A 330 23.78 4.82 -34.31
N LEU A 331 22.44 4.82 -34.19
CA LEU A 331 21.56 3.80 -34.79
C LEU A 331 21.40 3.96 -36.31
N LEU A 332 21.53 5.17 -36.85
CA LEU A 332 21.39 5.39 -38.30
C LEU A 332 22.45 4.65 -39.15
N PRO A 333 23.76 4.67 -38.82
CA PRO A 333 24.78 3.89 -39.51
C PRO A 333 24.54 2.39 -39.46
N THR A 334 24.07 1.85 -38.34
CA THR A 334 23.81 0.40 -38.22
C THR A 334 22.64 -0.03 -39.08
N ILE A 335 21.58 0.80 -39.19
CA ILE A 335 20.47 0.59 -40.13
C ILE A 335 20.96 0.65 -41.58
N ILE A 336 21.76 1.65 -41.95
CA ILE A 336 22.28 1.80 -43.32
C ILE A 336 23.21 0.63 -43.71
N LEU A 337 24.09 0.21 -42.80
CA LEU A 337 25.00 -0.91 -43.02
C LEU A 337 24.24 -2.24 -43.12
N THR A 338 23.29 -2.52 -42.24
CA THR A 338 22.48 -3.76 -42.32
C THR A 338 21.58 -3.79 -43.55
N TRP A 339 21.06 -2.64 -43.99
CA TRP A 339 20.25 -2.55 -45.22
C TRP A 339 21.09 -2.79 -46.49
N ARG A 340 22.34 -2.31 -46.50
CA ARG A 340 23.28 -2.49 -47.62
C ARG A 340 23.76 -3.94 -47.75
N TRP A 341 23.88 -4.67 -46.64
CA TRP A 341 24.28 -6.09 -46.62
C TRP A 341 23.12 -7.07 -46.88
N ARG A 342 21.86 -6.61 -46.86
CA ARG A 342 20.70 -7.41 -47.28
C ARG A 342 20.40 -7.31 -48.78
N ARG A 343 21.06 -6.41 -49.51
CA ARG A 343 20.82 -6.15 -50.94
C ARG A 343 21.99 -6.49 -51.87
N GLY A 344 23.10 -6.97 -51.32
CA GLY A 344 24.20 -7.60 -52.06
C GLY A 344 24.36 -9.03 -51.58
#